data_AF-A0A1M6GSI1-F1
#
_entry.id   AF-A0A1M6GSI1-F1
#
_cell.length_a   1.000
_cell.length_b   1.000
_cell.length_c   1.000
_cell.angle_alpha   90.00
_cell.angle_beta   90.00
_cell.angle_gamma   90.00
#
_symmetry.space_group_name_H-M   'P 1'
#
loop_
_entity.id
_entity.type
_entity.pdbx_description
1 polymer ?
#
loop_
_entity_poly.entity_id
_entity_poly.type
_entity_poly.pdbx_seq_one_letter_code
_entity_poly.pdbx_strand_id
1 'polypeptide(L)' 'MMKKSIIRPETGSSNQLTENAIKEHKKKVGEVILVAITPRTTIELPAHLSQAEIAERVELYKKLHSSKI' A
#
# COMPACT_ATOMS: atom_id res chain seq x y z
N MET A 1 -31.40 -16.00 -38.85
CA MET A 1 -31.64 -15.26 -37.59
C MET A 1 -30.30 -14.97 -36.93
N MET A 2 -29.83 -13.71 -36.96
CA MET A 2 -28.53 -13.32 -36.38
C MET A 2 -28.71 -13.01 -34.89
N LYS A 3 -28.00 -13.75 -34.04
CA LYS A 3 -27.93 -13.47 -32.59
C LYS A 3 -26.99 -12.28 -32.39
N LYS A 4 -27.54 -11.11 -32.11
CA LYS A 4 -26.77 -9.91 -31.79
C LYS A 4 -26.26 -10.03 -30.36
N SER A 5 -25.02 -10.49 -30.22
CA SER A 5 -24.32 -10.53 -28.94
C SER A 5 -24.21 -9.10 -28.39
N ILE A 6 -24.76 -8.88 -27.20
CA ILE A 6 -24.64 -7.63 -26.47
C ILE A 6 -23.15 -7.47 -26.11
N ILE A 7 -22.45 -6.56 -26.79
CA ILE A 7 -21.07 -6.22 -26.44
C ILE A 7 -21.20 -5.24 -25.27
N ARG A 8 -21.14 -5.78 -24.04
CA ARG A 8 -21.04 -4.95 -22.85
C ARG A 8 -19.65 -4.29 -22.89
N PRO A 9 -19.53 -2.95 -22.88
CA PRO A 9 -18.24 -2.33 -22.73
C PRO A 9 -17.71 -2.71 -21.35
N GLU A 10 -16.70 -3.58 -21.37
CA GLU A 10 -15.94 -4.03 -20.23
C GLU A 10 -15.45 -2.79 -19.47
N THR A 11 -15.77 -2.75 -18.18
CA THR A 11 -15.35 -1.75 -17.19
C THR A 11 -13.84 -1.81 -16.92
N GLY A 12 -13.01 -1.78 -17.97
CA GLY A 12 -11.55 -1.93 -17.88
C GLY A 12 -10.78 -0.62 -17.69
N SER A 13 -11.42 0.53 -17.92
CA SER A 13 -10.72 1.82 -17.87
C SER A 13 -10.43 2.30 -16.43
N SER A 14 -11.29 1.97 -15.47
CA SER A 14 -11.08 2.36 -14.07
C SER A 14 -9.91 1.62 -13.43
N ASN A 15 -9.74 0.32 -13.74
CA ASN A 15 -8.68 -0.50 -13.14
C ASN A 15 -7.29 -0.10 -13.64
N GLN A 16 -7.14 0.24 -14.92
CA GLN A 16 -5.84 0.69 -15.47
C GLN A 16 -5.36 1.99 -14.84
N LEU A 17 -6.27 2.95 -14.58
CA LEU A 17 -5.93 4.20 -13.90
C LEU A 17 -5.51 3.97 -12.45
N THR A 18 -6.23 3.10 -11.73
CA THR A 18 -5.88 2.71 -10.35
C THR A 18 -4.54 1.98 -10.30
N GLU A 19 -4.30 1.01 -11.18
CA GLU A 19 -3.03 0.29 -11.26
C GLU A 19 -1.85 1.21 -11.64
N ASN A 20 -2.07 2.16 -12.56
CA ASN A 20 -1.05 3.12 -12.95
C ASN A 20 -0.73 4.09 -11.82
N ALA A 21 -1.73 4.59 -11.09
CA ALA A 21 -1.55 5.41 -9.90
C ALA A 21 -0.80 4.67 -8.79
N ILE A 22 -1.10 3.39 -8.57
CA ILE A 22 -0.37 2.54 -7.61
C ILE A 22 1.09 2.36 -8.05
N LYS A 23 1.34 2.10 -9.34
CA LYS A 23 2.69 1.96 -9.89
C LYS A 23 3.49 3.26 -9.83
N GLU A 24 2.87 4.40 -10.13
CA GLU A 24 3.52 5.71 -10.04
C GLU A 24 3.81 6.08 -8.59
N HIS A 25 2.89 5.81 -7.66
CA HIS A 25 3.10 6.02 -6.24
C HIS A 25 4.25 5.16 -5.70
N LYS A 26 4.29 3.87 -6.04
CA LYS A 26 5.41 2.98 -5.73
C LYS A 26 6.74 3.48 -6.31
N LYS A 27 6.73 4.06 -7.51
CA LYS A 27 7.95 4.61 -8.15
C LYS A 27 8.43 5.91 -7.49
N LYS A 28 7.50 6.74 -6.99
CA LYS A 28 7.81 8.00 -6.30
C LYS A 28 8.27 7.80 -4.86
N VAL A 29 7.70 6.82 -4.15
CA VAL A 29 7.95 6.57 -2.71
C VAL A 29 9.07 5.53 -2.50
N GLY A 30 9.37 4.72 -3.52
CA GLY A 30 10.27 3.58 -3.39
C GLY A 30 9.54 2.34 -2.87
N GLU A 31 10.27 1.23 -2.73
CA GLU A 31 9.71 0.02 -2.12
C GLU A 31 9.46 0.28 -0.63
N VAL A 32 8.24 0.00 -0.17
CA VAL A 32 7.80 0.17 1.21
C VAL A 32 7.27 -1.16 1.74
N ILE A 33 7.53 -1.40 3.03
CA ILE A 33 7.03 -2.55 3.78
C ILE A 33 6.03 -2.07 4.84
N LEU A 34 5.03 -2.91 5.10
CA LEU A 34 4.07 -2.71 6.17
C LEU A 34 4.58 -3.43 7.41
N VAL A 35 4.86 -2.69 8.48
CA VAL A 35 5.28 -3.24 9.76
C VAL A 35 4.15 -3.10 10.76
N ALA A 36 3.65 -4.23 11.25
CA ALA A 36 2.62 -4.25 12.28
C ALA A 36 3.22 -3.90 13.64
N ILE A 37 2.66 -2.87 14.30
CA ILE A 37 3.03 -2.47 15.66
C ILE A 37 2.05 -3.04 16.68
N THR A 38 0.75 -3.03 16.33
CA THR A 38 -0.33 -3.64 17.10
C THR A 38 -1.24 -4.44 16.17
N PRO A 39 -2.16 -5.28 16.69
CA PRO A 39 -3.09 -6.04 15.85
C PRO A 39 -3.98 -5.17 14.95
N ARG A 40 -4.16 -3.88 15.30
CA ARG A 40 -4.99 -2.93 14.54
C ARG A 40 -4.19 -1.82 13.86
N THR A 41 -2.88 -1.71 14.13
CA THR A 41 -2.05 -0.60 13.66
C THR A 41 -0.82 -1.11 12.94
N THR A 42 -0.71 -0.76 11.67
CA THR A 42 0.45 -0.98 10.80
C THR A 42 1.05 0.36 10.39
N ILE A 43 2.38 0.42 10.24
CA ILE A 43 3.09 1.58 9.72
C ILE A 43 3.79 1.23 8.40
N GLU A 44 3.88 2.21 7.51
CA GLU A 44 4.60 2.09 6.25
C GLU A 44 6.04 2.56 6.46
N LEU A 45 7.01 1.68 6.21
CA LEU A 45 8.44 1.98 6.29
C LEU A 45 9.14 1.67 4.97
N PRO A 46 10.19 2.42 4.60
CA PRO A 46 10.98 2.08 3.43
C PRO A 46 11.62 0.68 3.54
N ALA A 47 11.54 -0.11 2.47
CA ALA A 47 12.01 -1.50 2.41
C ALA A 47 13.55 -1.63 2.39
N HIS A 48 14.25 -0.56 2.04
CA HIS A 48 15.72 -0.52 2.05
C HIS A 48 16.32 -0.36 3.46
N LEU A 49 15.49 -0.13 4.48
CA LEU A 49 15.94 -0.02 5.86
C LEU A 49 16.33 -1.39 6.41
N SER A 50 17.38 -1.42 7.23
CA SER A 50 17.77 -2.63 7.95
C SER A 50 16.78 -2.94 9.07
N GLN A 51 16.72 -4.20 9.50
CA GLN A 51 15.86 -4.64 10.60
C GLN A 51 16.08 -3.84 11.90
N ALA A 52 17.32 -3.39 12.15
CA ALA A 52 17.66 -2.55 13.30
C ALA A 52 16.99 -1.17 13.21
N GLU A 53 17.07 -0.50 12.06
CA GLU A 53 16.44 0.81 11.86
C GLU A 53 14.91 0.71 11.90
N ILE A 54 14.36 -0.39 11.38
CA ILE A 54 12.93 -0.69 11.48
C ILE A 54 12.53 -0.79 12.95
N ALA A 55 13.29 -1.53 13.77
CA ALA A 55 13.02 -1.66 15.19
C ALA A 55 13.12 -0.32 15.93
N GLU A 56 14.13 0.50 15.66
CA GLU A 56 14.26 1.84 16.24
C GLU A 56 13.07 2.74 15.88
N ARG A 57 12.62 2.72 14.61
CA ARG A 57 11.45 3.50 14.20
C ARG A 57 10.16 3.01 14.84
N VAL A 58 9.99 1.70 14.99
CA VAL A 58 8.85 1.12 15.70
C VAL A 58 8.88 1.54 17.17
N GLU A 59 10.02 1.47 17.83
CA GLU A 59 10.16 1.90 19.22
C GLU A 59 9.90 3.41 19.40
N LEU A 60 10.43 4.23 18.49
CA LEU A 60 10.18 5.67 18.46
C LEU A 60 8.70 5.98 18.25
N TYR A 61 8.04 5.29 17.31
CA TYR A 61 6.60 5.39 17.15
C TYR A 61 5.88 5.02 18.45
N LYS A 62 6.32 3.96 19.12
CA LYS A 62 5.71 3.50 20.37
C LYS A 62 5.82 4.53 21.48
N LYS A 63 6.98 5.19 21.58
CA LYS A 63 7.23 6.24 22.56
C LYS A 63 6.39 7.50 22.29
N LEU A 64 6.25 7.90 21.03
CA LEU A 64 5.48 9.09 20.64
C LEU A 64 3.97 8.89 20.72
N HIS A 65 3.50 7.66 20.47
CA HIS A 65 2.08 7.36 20.38
C HIS A 65 1.61 6.42 21.49
N SER A 66 2.27 6.42 22.65
CA SER A 66 2.01 5.54 23.79
C SER A 66 0.53 5.43 24.20
N SER A 67 -0.28 6.48 23.95
CA SER A 67 -1.72 6.49 24.23
C SER A 67 -2.61 5.79 23.19
N LYS A 68 -2.10 5.48 22.00
CA LYS A 68 -2.86 4.91 20.86
C LYS A 68 -2.52 3.44 20.58
N ILE A 69 -1.59 2.89 21.36
CA ILE A 69 -0.99 1.56 21.16
C ILE A 69 -1.55 0.63 22.20
#